data_AF-A0A2W4PNI4-F1
#
_entry.id   AF-A0A2W4PNI4-F1
#
_cell.length_a   1.000
_cell.length_b   1.000
_cell.length_c   1.000
_cell.angle_alpha   90.00
_cell.angle_beta   90.00
_cell.angle_gamma   90.00
#
_symmetry.space_group_name_H-M   'P 1'
#
loop_
_entity.id
_entity.type
_entity.pdbx_description
1 polymer ?
#
loop_
_entity_poly.entity_id
_entity_poly.type
_entity_poly.pdbx_seq_one_letter_code
_entity_poly.pdbx_strand_id
1 'polypeptide(L)'
;MISSDNIFRVLSGRASAEEREQVERWVALSKANREEFEDLRLLYRFSQDTLENFRDENFYERFEKIRCAATARLIRKERTNRAYRLGVALACFALAAFLWSHVMMINSHPASLKFRDEALRQVLPVVERRYGVEVLIEEDALKSCRFTGTFYRVDTPDDILHSISQAVKANLVVAGPGKYRLFGGGC
;
A
#
# COMPACT_ATOMS: atom_id res chain seq x y z
N MET A 1 -15.31 -35.00 51.55
CA MET A 1 -15.26 -33.87 50.61
C MET A 1 -16.61 -33.16 50.71
N ILE A 2 -16.63 -31.85 51.01
CA ILE A 2 -17.89 -31.12 51.15
C ILE A 2 -18.45 -30.76 49.77
N SER A 3 -19.76 -30.74 49.60
CA SER A 3 -20.38 -30.31 48.35
C SER A 3 -20.42 -28.78 48.27
N SER A 4 -20.14 -28.23 47.09
CA SER A 4 -20.29 -26.79 46.83
C SER A 4 -21.73 -26.28 47.04
N ASP A 5 -22.74 -27.15 46.92
CA ASP A 5 -24.13 -26.84 47.24
C ASP A 5 -24.33 -26.52 48.74
N ASN A 6 -23.67 -27.27 49.63
CA ASN A 6 -23.74 -27.01 51.08
C ASN A 6 -23.12 -25.67 51.43
N ILE A 7 -21.98 -25.32 50.81
CA ILE A 7 -21.33 -24.02 50.98
C ILE A 7 -22.28 -22.90 50.52
N PHE A 8 -22.90 -23.04 49.35
CA PHE A 8 -23.86 -22.07 48.84
C PHE A 8 -25.11 -21.90 49.72
N ARG A 9 -25.63 -22.99 50.28
CA ARG A 9 -26.75 -22.96 51.23
C ARG A 9 -26.39 -22.19 52.51
N VAL A 10 -25.17 -22.38 53.02
CA VAL A 10 -24.66 -21.64 54.19
C VAL A 10 -24.55 -20.15 53.86
N LEU A 11 -23.91 -19.82 52.73
CA LEU A 11 -23.74 -18.42 52.29
C LEU A 11 -25.07 -17.71 52.01
N SER A 12 -26.06 -18.43 51.48
CA SER A 12 -27.41 -17.91 51.23
C SER A 12 -28.33 -17.90 52.45
N GLY A 13 -27.84 -18.32 53.62
CA GLY A 13 -28.60 -18.33 54.88
C GLY A 13 -29.66 -19.42 54.98
N ARG A 14 -29.77 -20.32 53.99
CA ARG A 14 -30.78 -21.38 53.91
C ARG A 14 -30.34 -22.73 54.48
N ALA A 15 -29.09 -22.83 54.93
CA ALA A 15 -28.56 -24.07 55.50
C ALA A 15 -29.17 -24.43 56.86
N SER A 16 -29.36 -25.73 57.10
CA SER A 16 -29.72 -26.29 58.41
C SER A 16 -28.58 -26.14 59.42
N ALA A 17 -28.87 -26.41 60.70
CA ALA A 17 -27.85 -26.41 61.76
C ALA A 17 -26.76 -27.48 61.50
N GLU A 18 -27.14 -28.68 61.04
CA GLU A 18 -26.17 -29.73 60.72
C GLU A 18 -25.30 -29.36 59.50
N GLU A 19 -25.89 -28.76 58.46
CA GLU A 19 -25.17 -28.33 57.26
C GLU A 19 -24.13 -27.24 57.57
N ARG A 20 -24.46 -26.29 58.46
CA ARG A 20 -23.52 -25.27 58.95
C ARG A 20 -22.35 -25.88 59.71
N GLU A 21 -22.64 -26.78 60.65
CA GLU A 21 -21.62 -27.46 61.45
C GLU A 21 -20.69 -28.31 60.58
N GLN A 22 -21.20 -28.93 59.50
CA GLN A 22 -20.39 -29.67 58.54
C GLN A 22 -19.44 -28.75 57.76
N VAL A 23 -19.90 -27.58 57.31
CA VAL A 23 -19.06 -26.59 56.62
C VAL A 23 -18.02 -26.00 57.56
N GLU A 24 -18.38 -25.68 58.80
CA GLU A 24 -17.46 -25.18 59.82
C GLU A 24 -16.37 -26.21 60.15
N ARG A 25 -16.75 -27.48 60.36
CA ARG A 25 -15.79 -28.57 60.55
C ARG A 25 -14.85 -28.70 59.37
N TRP A 26 -15.37 -28.62 58.14
CA TRP A 26 -14.56 -28.70 56.93
C TRP A 26 -13.59 -27.52 56.78
N VAL A 27 -14.02 -26.28 57.07
CA VAL A 27 -13.17 -25.08 57.07
C VAL A 27 -12.08 -25.17 58.15
N ALA A 28 -12.36 -25.81 59.28
CA ALA A 28 -11.39 -26.00 60.37
C ALA A 28 -10.30 -27.06 60.06
N LEU A 29 -10.56 -27.99 59.14
CA LEU A 29 -9.64 -29.10 58.83
C LEU A 29 -8.34 -28.68 58.15
N SER A 30 -8.35 -27.62 57.33
CA SER A 30 -7.14 -27.20 56.60
C SER A 30 -7.19 -25.73 56.20
N LYS A 31 -6.00 -25.16 55.96
CA LYS A 31 -5.87 -23.80 55.40
C LYS A 31 -6.47 -23.69 53.99
N ALA A 32 -6.30 -24.72 53.16
CA ALA A 32 -6.81 -24.74 51.79
C ALA A 32 -8.35 -24.69 51.74
N ASN A 33 -9.03 -25.42 52.64
CA ASN A 33 -10.50 -25.41 52.73
C ASN A 33 -11.03 -24.02 53.15
N ARG A 34 -10.28 -23.33 54.02
CA ARG A 34 -10.62 -21.96 54.42
C ARG A 34 -10.48 -20.97 53.27
N GLU A 35 -9.42 -21.08 52.49
CA GLU A 35 -9.22 -20.27 51.28
C GLU A 35 -10.34 -20.52 50.27
N GLU A 36 -10.68 -21.78 50.01
CA GLU A 36 -11.79 -22.15 49.12
C GLU A 36 -13.14 -21.59 49.59
N PHE A 37 -13.43 -21.64 50.90
CA PHE A 37 -14.65 -21.05 51.46
C PHE A 37 -14.71 -19.53 51.27
N GLU A 38 -13.60 -18.83 51.50
CA GLU A 38 -13.53 -17.38 51.35
C GLU A 38 -13.65 -16.94 49.88
N ASP A 39 -13.08 -17.70 48.94
CA ASP A 39 -13.23 -17.47 47.51
C ASP A 39 -14.71 -17.59 47.08
N LEU A 40 -15.39 -18.64 47.53
CA LEU A 40 -16.81 -18.85 47.25
C LEU A 40 -17.69 -17.78 47.90
N ARG A 41 -17.33 -17.33 49.11
CA ARG A 41 -18.00 -16.23 49.81
C ARG A 41 -17.85 -14.91 49.06
N LEU A 42 -16.67 -14.62 48.51
CA LEU A 42 -16.41 -13.44 47.71
C LEU A 42 -17.27 -13.43 46.44
N LEU A 43 -17.31 -14.56 45.71
CA LEU A 43 -18.16 -14.72 44.54
C LEU A 43 -19.65 -14.55 44.86
N TYR A 44 -20.12 -15.15 45.96
CA TYR A 44 -21.51 -15.00 46.39
C TYR A 44 -21.86 -13.54 46.70
N ARG A 45 -21.01 -12.83 47.44
CA ARG A 45 -21.21 -11.40 47.75
C ARG A 45 -21.28 -10.54 46.48
N PHE A 46 -20.39 -10.80 45.52
CA PHE A 46 -20.37 -10.08 44.24
C PHE A 46 -21.65 -10.32 43.42
N SER A 47 -22.17 -11.56 43.45
CA SER A 47 -23.42 -11.91 42.76
C SER A 47 -24.63 -11.17 43.36
N GLN A 48 -24.67 -10.94 44.68
CA GLN A 48 -25.74 -10.18 45.32
C GLN A 48 -25.73 -8.72 44.89
N ASP A 49 -24.56 -8.08 44.88
CA ASP A 49 -24.39 -6.69 44.40
C ASP A 49 -24.81 -6.55 42.93
N THR A 50 -24.48 -7.55 42.12
CA THR A 50 -24.91 -7.64 40.72
C THR A 50 -26.43 -7.77 40.61
N LEU A 51 -27.09 -8.60 41.43
CA LEU A 51 -28.55 -8.81 41.43
C LEU A 51 -29.34 -7.60 41.97
N GLU A 52 -28.77 -6.83 42.90
CA GLU A 52 -29.33 -5.54 43.32
C GLU A 52 -29.26 -4.52 42.19
N ASN A 53 -28.14 -4.43 41.48
CA ASN A 53 -28.02 -3.59 40.29
C ASN A 53 -28.95 -4.01 39.15
N PHE A 54 -29.26 -5.31 39.01
CA PHE A 54 -30.24 -5.80 38.04
C PHE A 54 -31.71 -5.50 38.42
N ARG A 55 -31.99 -5.15 39.69
CA ARG A 55 -33.32 -4.72 40.16
C ARG A 55 -33.56 -3.22 40.00
N ASP A 56 -32.56 -2.45 39.55
CA ASP A 56 -32.76 -1.06 39.12
C ASP A 56 -33.66 -1.03 37.87
N GLU A 57 -34.86 -0.48 38.00
CA GLU A 57 -35.83 -0.35 36.90
C GLU A 57 -35.25 0.39 35.69
N ASN A 58 -34.25 1.26 35.90
CA ASN A 58 -33.61 2.05 34.85
C ASN A 58 -32.39 1.35 34.22
N PHE A 59 -32.08 0.12 34.62
CA PHE A 59 -30.96 -0.65 34.06
C PHE A 59 -31.08 -0.74 32.54
N TYR A 60 -32.20 -1.23 32.03
CA TYR A 60 -32.39 -1.39 30.58
C TYR A 60 -32.32 -0.07 29.82
N GLU A 61 -32.86 1.03 30.36
CA GLU A 61 -32.74 2.35 29.74
C GLU A 61 -31.28 2.83 29.63
N ARG A 62 -30.48 2.62 30.69
CA ARG A 62 -29.06 3.00 30.70
C ARG A 62 -28.26 2.16 29.71
N PHE A 63 -28.54 0.87 29.65
CA PHE A 63 -27.93 -0.04 28.68
C PHE A 63 -28.34 0.29 27.25
N GLU A 64 -29.60 0.66 27.00
CA GLU A 64 -30.04 1.12 25.67
C GLU A 64 -29.35 2.41 25.24
N LYS A 65 -29.20 3.39 26.14
CA LYS A 65 -28.44 4.63 25.84
C LYS A 65 -26.99 4.32 25.46
N ILE A 66 -26.33 3.40 26.18
CA ILE A 66 -24.97 2.96 25.87
C ILE A 66 -24.93 2.25 24.51
N ARG A 67 -25.87 1.34 24.24
CA ARG A 67 -25.97 0.63 22.96
C ARG A 67 -26.22 1.58 21.79
N CYS A 68 -27.17 2.50 21.91
CA CYS A 68 -27.47 3.52 20.90
C CYS A 68 -26.27 4.44 20.63
N ALA A 69 -25.57 4.89 21.67
CA ALA A 69 -24.37 5.70 21.50
C ALA A 69 -23.22 4.91 20.86
N ALA A 70 -23.05 3.64 21.23
CA ALA A 70 -22.02 2.77 20.66
C ALA A 70 -22.28 2.46 19.18
N THR A 71 -23.51 2.09 18.81
CA THR A 71 -23.87 1.81 17.41
C THR A 71 -23.77 3.05 16.53
N ALA A 72 -24.21 4.22 17.02
CA ALA A 72 -24.06 5.49 16.31
C ALA A 72 -22.58 5.85 16.07
N ARG A 73 -21.69 5.60 17.05
CA ARG A 73 -20.23 5.81 16.91
C ARG A 73 -19.62 4.91 15.84
N LEU A 74 -20.01 3.63 15.78
CA LEU A 74 -19.52 2.69 14.77
C LEU A 74 -19.95 3.09 13.35
N ILE A 75 -21.23 3.45 13.16
CA ILE A 75 -21.75 3.89 11.86
C ILE A 75 -21.06 5.19 11.40
N ARG A 76 -20.82 6.14 12.30
CA ARG A 76 -20.12 7.40 11.97
C ARG A 76 -18.68 7.13 11.54
N LYS A 77 -17.95 6.26 12.26
CA LYS A 77 -16.58 5.85 11.92
C LYS A 77 -16.52 5.17 10.55
N GLU A 78 -17.47 4.28 10.24
CA GLU A 78 -17.51 3.63 8.92
C GLU A 78 -17.81 4.60 7.79
N ARG A 79 -18.75 5.54 7.96
CA ARG A 79 -19.05 6.56 6.94
C ARG A 79 -17.85 7.47 6.67
N THR A 80 -17.20 7.97 7.72
CA THR A 80 -16.00 8.80 7.59
C THR A 80 -14.85 8.02 6.93
N ASN A 81 -14.63 6.76 7.30
CA ASN A 81 -13.60 5.92 6.67
C ASN A 81 -13.91 5.57 5.21
N ARG A 82 -15.18 5.37 4.84
CA ARG A 82 -15.58 5.19 3.43
C ARG A 82 -15.34 6.46 2.62
N ALA A 83 -15.73 7.63 3.14
CA ALA A 83 -15.50 8.92 2.48
C ALA A 83 -13.99 9.22 2.31
N TYR A 84 -13.18 8.98 3.34
CA TYR A 84 -11.72 9.14 3.27
C TYR A 84 -11.10 8.21 2.22
N ARG A 85 -11.48 6.92 2.20
CA ARG A 85 -11.00 5.97 1.18
C ARG A 85 -11.34 6.40 -0.25
N LEU A 86 -12.56 6.90 -0.48
CA LEU A 86 -12.96 7.43 -1.79
C LEU A 86 -12.17 8.69 -2.17
N GLY A 87 -11.96 9.61 -1.23
CA GLY A 87 -11.17 10.83 -1.45
C GLY A 87 -9.72 10.52 -1.83
N VAL A 88 -9.07 9.58 -1.12
CA VAL A 88 -7.71 9.14 -1.45
C VAL A 88 -7.65 8.49 -2.84
N ALA A 89 -8.60 7.62 -3.17
CA ALA A 89 -8.64 6.97 -4.48
C ALA A 89 -8.73 8.01 -5.62
N LEU A 90 -9.62 9.01 -5.50
CA LEU A 90 -9.76 10.08 -6.48
C LEU A 90 -8.46 10.90 -6.64
N ALA A 91 -7.77 11.20 -5.53
CA ALA A 91 -6.49 11.90 -5.57
C ALA A 91 -5.40 11.09 -6.30
N CYS A 92 -5.32 9.78 -6.07
CA CYS A 92 -4.39 8.88 -6.78
C CYS A 92 -4.70 8.81 -8.27
N PHE A 93 -5.98 8.71 -8.67
CA PHE A 93 -6.37 8.73 -10.08
C PHE A 93 -6.00 10.04 -10.76
N ALA A 94 -6.24 11.18 -10.12
CA ALA A 94 -5.86 12.49 -10.65
C ALA A 94 -4.33 12.62 -10.81
N LEU A 95 -3.56 12.16 -9.83
CA LEU A 95 -2.09 12.14 -9.90
C LEU A 95 -1.59 11.26 -11.04
N ALA A 96 -2.14 10.04 -11.18
CA ALA A 96 -1.77 9.13 -12.27
C ALA A 96 -2.09 9.73 -13.64
N ALA A 97 -3.27 10.33 -13.81
CA ALA A 97 -3.65 11.01 -15.05
C ALA A 97 -2.73 12.21 -15.36
N PHE A 98 -2.34 12.97 -14.36
CA PHE A 98 -1.39 14.09 -14.50
C PHE A 98 -0.01 13.60 -14.93
N LEU A 99 0.52 12.56 -14.26
CA LEU A 99 1.80 11.96 -14.62
C LEU A 99 1.76 11.36 -16.04
N TRP A 100 0.67 10.68 -16.40
CA TRP A 100 0.47 10.15 -17.74
C TRP A 100 0.42 11.26 -18.80
N SER A 101 -0.30 12.35 -18.52
CA SER A 101 -0.38 13.52 -19.39
C SER A 101 1.00 14.13 -19.63
N HIS A 102 1.79 14.31 -18.57
CA HIS A 102 3.15 14.82 -18.67
C HIS A 102 4.07 13.90 -19.50
N VAL A 103 4.01 12.59 -19.30
CA VAL A 103 4.78 11.62 -20.11
C VAL A 103 4.35 11.65 -21.59
N MET A 104 3.07 11.80 -21.87
CA MET A 104 2.54 11.90 -23.23
C MET A 104 2.99 13.21 -23.93
N MET A 105 3.05 14.32 -23.19
CA MET A 105 3.48 15.61 -23.73
C MET A 105 4.99 15.68 -24.00
N ILE A 106 5.81 15.04 -23.16
CA ILE A 106 7.28 15.07 -23.27
C ILE A 106 7.79 14.28 -24.48
N ASN A 107 7.07 13.24 -24.93
CA ASN A 107 7.49 12.41 -26.08
C ASN A 107 6.99 12.91 -27.46
N SER A 108 6.47 14.14 -27.53
CA SER A 108 5.97 14.72 -28.78
C SER A 108 7.12 15.30 -29.62
N HIS A 109 7.92 14.43 -30.22
CA HIS A 109 8.90 14.89 -31.18
C HIS A 109 8.29 15.17 -32.56
N PRO A 110 8.83 16.11 -33.36
CA PRO A 110 8.33 16.38 -34.70
C PRO A 110 8.33 15.11 -35.55
N ALA A 111 7.21 14.89 -36.26
CA ALA A 111 6.87 13.61 -36.91
C ALA A 111 7.84 13.16 -38.02
N SER A 112 8.73 14.05 -38.49
CA SER A 112 9.69 13.70 -39.53
C SER A 112 10.99 14.51 -39.52
N LEU A 113 12.10 13.86 -39.85
CA LEU A 113 13.37 14.50 -40.22
C LEU A 113 13.54 14.44 -41.73
N LYS A 114 13.93 15.55 -42.36
CA LYS A 114 14.12 15.64 -43.81
C LYS A 114 15.44 16.31 -44.11
N PHE A 115 16.27 15.63 -44.90
CA PHE A 115 17.59 16.08 -45.31
C PHE A 115 17.66 16.12 -46.83
N ARG A 116 18.20 17.20 -47.39
CA ARG A 116 18.31 17.40 -48.84
C ARG A 116 19.73 17.81 -49.21
N ASP A 117 20.51 16.85 -49.71
CA ASP A 117 21.91 17.05 -50.10
C ASP A 117 22.75 17.70 -48.98
N GLU A 118 22.55 17.25 -47.74
CA GLU A 118 23.22 17.80 -46.57
C GLU A 118 24.46 17.00 -46.22
N ALA A 119 25.55 17.68 -45.84
CA ALA A 119 26.77 17.02 -45.43
C ALA A 119 26.57 16.33 -44.06
N LEU A 120 27.18 15.18 -43.81
CA LEU A 120 27.04 14.47 -42.53
C LEU A 120 27.42 15.33 -41.31
N ARG A 121 28.37 16.25 -41.47
CA ARG A 121 28.70 17.25 -40.42
C ARG A 121 27.51 18.10 -39.97
N GLN A 122 26.48 18.23 -40.81
CA GLN A 122 25.23 18.95 -40.53
C GLN A 122 24.11 18.00 -40.13
N VAL A 123 24.05 16.81 -40.74
CA VAL A 123 23.01 15.79 -40.48
C VAL A 123 23.16 15.17 -39.08
N LEU A 124 24.36 14.72 -38.70
CA LEU A 124 24.55 13.99 -37.44
C LEU A 124 24.20 14.83 -36.20
N PRO A 125 24.58 16.11 -36.08
CA PRO A 125 24.16 16.93 -34.94
C PRO A 125 22.63 17.08 -34.81
N VAL A 126 21.88 17.01 -35.91
CA VAL A 126 20.40 17.02 -35.86
C VAL A 126 19.89 15.71 -35.26
N VAL A 127 20.48 14.58 -35.65
CA VAL A 127 20.15 13.25 -35.11
C VAL A 127 20.54 13.15 -33.62
N GLU A 128 21.75 13.59 -33.25
CA GLU A 128 22.24 13.62 -31.86
C GLU A 128 21.26 14.37 -30.93
N ARG A 129 20.85 15.59 -31.32
CA ARG A 129 19.89 16.37 -30.54
C ARG A 129 18.50 15.74 -30.48
N ARG A 130 18.07 15.08 -31.56
CA ARG A 130 16.72 14.49 -31.66
C ARG A 130 16.56 13.24 -30.81
N TYR A 131 17.60 12.45 -30.65
CA TYR A 131 17.58 11.17 -29.93
C TYR A 131 18.41 11.17 -28.64
N GLY A 132 19.13 12.26 -28.33
CA GLY A 132 19.98 12.36 -27.13
C GLY A 132 21.20 11.44 -27.19
N VAL A 133 21.78 11.25 -28.37
CA VAL A 133 22.91 10.34 -28.62
C VAL A 133 24.16 11.12 -29.04
N GLU A 134 25.32 10.46 -28.98
CA GLU A 134 26.62 10.99 -29.40
C GLU A 134 27.17 10.13 -30.56
N VAL A 135 27.58 10.75 -31.67
CA VAL A 135 28.09 10.06 -32.87
C VAL A 135 29.51 10.52 -33.18
N LEU A 136 30.47 9.62 -33.02
CA LEU A 136 31.87 9.86 -33.34
C LEU A 136 32.17 9.45 -34.78
N ILE A 137 32.68 10.38 -35.58
CA ILE A 137 33.20 10.11 -36.94
C ILE A 137 34.72 9.92 -36.85
N GLU A 138 35.25 8.79 -37.30
CA GLU A 138 36.70 8.54 -37.31
C GLU A 138 37.42 9.25 -38.47
N GLU A 139 36.86 9.26 -39.69
CA GLU A 139 37.49 9.85 -40.87
C GLU A 139 36.88 11.20 -41.30
N ASP A 140 37.72 12.20 -41.55
CA ASP A 140 37.28 13.53 -42.01
C ASP A 140 36.54 13.50 -43.37
N ALA A 141 36.84 12.54 -44.24
CA ALA A 141 36.17 12.38 -45.53
C ALA A 141 34.65 12.13 -45.40
N LEU A 142 34.24 11.43 -44.34
CA LEU A 142 32.82 11.16 -44.05
C LEU A 142 32.06 12.42 -43.69
N LYS A 143 32.70 13.41 -43.05
CA LYS A 143 32.07 14.68 -42.67
C LYS A 143 31.51 15.44 -43.87
N SER A 144 32.11 15.26 -45.04
CA SER A 144 31.68 15.84 -46.31
C SER A 144 30.67 15.01 -47.10
N CYS A 145 30.40 13.75 -46.73
CA CYS A 145 29.44 12.92 -47.46
C CYS A 145 28.05 13.54 -47.43
N ARG A 146 27.43 13.59 -48.60
CA ARG A 146 26.09 14.13 -48.80
C ARG A 146 25.05 13.06 -48.52
N PHE A 147 24.02 13.46 -47.79
CA PHE A 147 22.90 12.60 -47.45
C PHE A 147 21.58 13.25 -47.88
N THR A 148 20.74 12.46 -48.53
CA THR A 148 19.37 12.83 -48.89
C THR A 148 18.43 11.74 -48.39
N GLY A 149 17.47 12.12 -47.56
CA GLY A 149 16.56 11.16 -46.94
C GLY A 149 15.44 11.84 -46.18
N THR A 150 14.35 11.11 -45.98
CA THR A 150 13.25 11.54 -45.11
C THR A 150 12.89 10.40 -44.17
N PHE A 151 12.92 10.68 -42.88
CA PHE A 151 12.57 9.75 -41.82
C PHE A 151 11.21 10.16 -41.26
N TYR A 152 10.22 9.28 -41.32
CA TYR A 152 8.89 9.50 -40.77
C TYR A 152 8.68 8.53 -39.60
N ARG A 153 8.41 9.07 -38.40
CA ARG A 153 8.13 8.27 -37.19
C ARG A 153 9.17 7.18 -36.89
N VAL A 154 10.45 7.53 -36.96
CA VAL A 154 11.53 6.64 -36.53
C VAL A 154 11.81 6.91 -35.06
N ASP A 155 11.54 5.92 -34.21
CA ASP A 155 11.56 6.08 -32.76
C ASP A 155 12.92 5.74 -32.14
N THR A 156 13.77 4.96 -32.83
CA THR A 156 15.08 4.54 -32.30
C THR A 156 16.24 5.24 -33.01
N PRO A 157 17.32 5.60 -32.28
CA PRO A 157 18.55 6.12 -32.88
C PRO A 157 19.25 5.09 -33.77
N ASP A 158 19.12 3.79 -33.46
CA ASP A 158 19.74 2.70 -34.21
C ASP A 158 19.24 2.64 -35.65
N ASP A 159 17.91 2.71 -35.86
CA ASP A 159 17.32 2.60 -37.20
C ASP A 159 17.73 3.75 -38.12
N ILE A 160 17.73 4.98 -37.60
CA ILE A 160 18.11 6.17 -38.38
C ILE A 160 19.60 6.17 -38.69
N LEU A 161 20.46 5.85 -37.71
CA LEU A 161 21.91 5.82 -37.91
C LEU A 161 22.32 4.66 -38.83
N HIS A 162 21.66 3.51 -38.73
CA HIS A 162 21.90 2.39 -39.64
C HIS A 162 21.55 2.78 -41.08
N SER A 163 20.40 3.44 -41.30
CA SER A 163 20.00 3.94 -42.62
C SER A 163 20.98 4.95 -43.20
N ILE A 164 21.47 5.89 -42.37
CA ILE A 164 22.49 6.86 -42.79
C ILE A 164 23.79 6.14 -43.16
N SER A 165 24.24 5.19 -42.34
CA SER A 165 25.49 4.43 -42.59
C SER A 165 25.44 3.65 -43.92
N GLN A 166 24.31 3.01 -44.22
CA GLN A 166 24.10 2.29 -45.47
C GLN A 166 24.13 3.24 -46.68
N ALA A 167 23.49 4.41 -46.58
CA ALA A 167 23.44 5.38 -47.67
C ALA A 167 24.81 5.95 -48.06
N VAL A 168 25.70 6.14 -47.07
CA VAL A 168 27.07 6.67 -47.28
C VAL A 168 28.15 5.58 -47.35
N LYS A 169 27.73 4.30 -47.36
CA LYS A 169 28.58 3.11 -47.36
C LYS A 169 29.64 3.11 -46.24
N ALA A 170 29.27 3.59 -45.07
CA ALA A 170 30.11 3.57 -43.87
C ALA A 170 29.70 2.42 -42.94
N ASN A 171 30.62 2.01 -42.06
CA ASN A 171 30.35 1.07 -40.99
C ASN A 171 29.87 1.82 -39.74
N LEU A 172 28.95 1.20 -39.01
CA LEU A 172 28.41 1.72 -37.76
C LEU A 172 28.60 0.69 -36.65
N VAL A 173 29.18 1.10 -35.52
CA VAL A 173 29.31 0.27 -34.31
C VAL A 173 28.83 1.06 -33.10
N VAL A 174 28.15 0.36 -32.19
CA VAL A 174 27.75 0.90 -30.89
C VAL A 174 28.95 0.89 -29.95
N ALA A 175 29.41 2.08 -29.53
CA ALA A 175 30.57 2.25 -28.66
C ALA A 175 30.19 2.25 -27.17
N GLY A 176 28.90 2.42 -26.84
CA GLY A 176 28.36 2.40 -25.48
C GLY A 176 26.90 2.86 -25.44
N PRO A 177 26.26 2.93 -24.26
CA PRO A 177 24.88 3.41 -24.13
C PRO A 177 24.73 4.82 -24.72
N GLY A 178 23.95 4.96 -25.79
CA GLY A 178 23.74 6.23 -26.51
C GLY A 178 24.96 6.76 -27.27
N LYS A 179 26.02 5.96 -27.44
CA LYS A 179 27.25 6.36 -28.15
C LYS A 179 27.49 5.48 -29.38
N TYR A 180 27.62 6.11 -30.52
CA TYR A 180 27.82 5.47 -31.81
C TYR A 180 29.13 5.90 -32.45
N ARG A 181 29.68 5.01 -33.27
CA ARG A 181 30.90 5.26 -34.02
C ARG A 181 30.67 4.93 -35.48
N LEU A 182 30.92 5.91 -36.34
CA LEU A 182 30.84 5.79 -37.78
C LEU A 182 32.26 5.82 -38.36
N PHE A 183 32.62 4.79 -39.11
CA PHE A 183 33.97 4.63 -39.64
C PHE A 183 33.98 3.84 -40.96
N GLY A 184 35.04 4.02 -41.74
CA GLY A 184 35.16 3.46 -43.08
C GLY A 184 34.16 4.05 -44.08
N GLY A 185 34.34 3.71 -45.36
CA GLY A 185 33.57 4.32 -46.44
C GLY A 185 34.17 5.64 -46.93
N GLY A 186 33.36 6.45 -47.60
CA GLY A 186 33.79 7.69 -48.27
C GLY A 186 32.84 8.19 -49.34
N CYS A 187 31.57 7.76 -49.25
CA CYS A 187 30.47 7.87 -50.22
C CYS A 187 30.65 6.97 -51.49
#